data_AF-A0A6M2A9D0-F1
#
_entry.id   AF-A0A6M2A9D0-F1
#
_cell.length_a   1.000
_cell.length_b   1.000
_cell.length_c   1.000
_cell.angle_alpha   90.00
_cell.angle_beta   90.00
_cell.angle_gamma   90.00
#
_symmetry.space_group_name_H-M   'P 1'
#
loop_
_entity.id
_entity.type
_entity.pdbx_description
1 polymer ?
#
loop_
_entity_poly.entity_id
_entity_poly.type
_entity_poly.pdbx_seq_one_letter_code
_entity_poly.pdbx_strand_id
1 'polypeptide(L)'
;MWKTKSQRSWIRLAFLLILFPFSLKAAPDTETLYNNMTVRESFYLREFFRIAISEEHFGYTLFFDKPMSTMGFFLRCPSKEMSNAYQNKLLKKGWKVWKKYETSFPHSRFLLFEEEESFFDKENKHTIKVCNLYLIHKKEFLSQIVANWDLFSDRLGSEFSPRTLLEQIESTKCLLVHLNYDETLLGILLGFGREAALIFDLHEKGESHTPLNRLVSTDSFVGKVEPVVFMGNENSLATQEILKKYDEQRKALEKILQQKDLLKLTLKALSQPTE
;
A
#
# COMPACT_ATOMS: atom_id res chain seq x y z
N MET A 1 58.55 -8.94 34.87
CA MET A 1 58.54 -7.55 34.35
C MET A 1 57.96 -7.55 32.93
N TRP A 2 56.64 -7.72 32.76
CA TRP A 2 55.92 -7.60 31.48
C TRP A 2 54.76 -6.61 31.67
N LYS A 3 54.77 -5.57 30.84
CA LYS A 3 53.97 -4.35 30.99
C LYS A 3 52.53 -4.53 30.54
N THR A 4 51.62 -4.06 31.38
CA THR A 4 50.20 -3.79 31.16
C THR A 4 49.95 -2.86 29.95
N LYS A 5 49.42 -3.40 28.84
CA LYS A 5 49.02 -2.63 27.64
C LYS A 5 47.51 -2.68 27.33
N SER A 6 46.68 -3.25 28.21
CA SER A 6 45.25 -3.53 27.92
C SER A 6 44.26 -2.45 28.37
N GLN A 7 44.62 -1.57 29.31
CA GLN A 7 43.62 -0.72 30.00
C GLN A 7 43.30 0.62 29.32
N ARG A 8 44.08 1.07 28.33
CA ARG A 8 43.88 2.38 27.66
C ARG A 8 42.86 2.36 26.50
N SER A 9 42.38 1.19 26.07
CA SER A 9 41.44 1.07 24.95
C SER A 9 39.98 1.32 25.37
N TRP A 10 39.59 0.89 26.57
CA TRP A 10 38.21 0.98 27.05
C TRP A 10 37.72 2.40 27.33
N ILE A 11 38.63 3.30 27.73
CA ILE A 11 38.29 4.71 28.04
C ILE A 11 37.93 5.49 26.76
N ARG A 12 38.50 5.14 25.60
CA ARG A 12 38.15 5.77 24.31
C ARG A 12 36.81 5.29 23.77
N LEU A 13 36.42 4.05 24.06
CA LEU A 13 35.10 3.52 23.70
C LEU A 13 33.98 4.15 24.54
N ALA A 14 34.23 4.41 25.83
CA ALA A 14 33.27 5.07 26.72
C ALA A 14 33.03 6.54 26.32
N PHE A 15 34.03 7.26 25.82
CA PHE A 15 33.85 8.65 25.35
C PHE A 15 33.12 8.77 24.00
N LEU A 16 33.17 7.74 23.14
CA LEU A 16 32.39 7.71 21.89
C LEU A 16 30.88 7.50 22.12
N LEU A 17 30.49 6.95 23.27
CA LEU A 17 29.08 6.78 23.64
C LEU A 17 28.46 8.03 24.32
N ILE A 18 29.28 8.99 24.77
CA ILE A 18 28.81 10.19 25.48
C ILE A 18 28.62 11.40 24.52
N LEU A 19 29.13 11.33 23.29
CA LEU A 19 29.13 12.47 22.35
C LEU A 19 28.29 12.28 21.07
N PHE A 20 27.49 11.24 20.98
CA PHE A 20 26.36 11.27 20.05
C PHE A 20 25.14 11.76 20.82
N PRO A 21 24.84 13.07 20.83
CA PRO A 21 23.47 13.46 21.06
C PRO A 21 22.70 12.82 19.92
N PHE A 22 22.10 11.66 20.18
CA PHE A 22 20.95 11.22 19.43
C PHE A 22 19.94 12.33 19.59
N SER A 23 20.02 13.31 18.69
CA SER A 23 19.02 14.33 18.51
C SER A 23 17.81 13.54 18.01
N LEU A 24 17.08 12.98 18.97
CA LEU A 24 15.68 12.61 18.83
C LEU A 24 14.99 13.91 18.46
N LYS A 25 15.08 14.30 17.18
CA LYS A 25 14.18 15.28 16.60
C LYS A 25 12.82 14.70 16.86
N ALA A 26 12.12 15.27 17.85
CA ALA A 26 10.72 14.96 18.08
C ALA A 26 10.06 14.98 16.70
N ALA A 27 9.35 13.90 16.37
CA ALA A 27 8.63 13.83 15.11
C ALA A 27 7.85 15.14 14.97
N PRO A 28 7.97 15.85 13.84
CA PRO A 28 7.31 17.13 13.68
C PRO A 28 5.84 16.94 14.00
N ASP A 29 5.33 17.81 14.87
CA ASP A 29 3.94 17.74 15.30
C ASP A 29 3.04 17.79 14.06
N THR A 30 2.26 16.73 13.86
CA THR A 30 1.33 16.59 12.74
C THR A 30 0.42 17.81 12.62
N GLU A 31 0.11 18.48 13.73
CA GLU A 31 -0.69 19.71 13.76
C GLU A 31 0.03 20.87 13.05
N THR A 32 1.32 21.04 13.33
CA THR A 32 2.13 22.11 12.74
C THR A 32 2.23 21.94 11.23
N LEU A 33 2.40 20.70 10.76
CA LEU A 33 2.42 20.39 9.33
C LEU A 33 1.09 20.62 8.64
N TYR A 34 -0.01 20.20 9.28
CA TYR A 34 -1.36 20.44 8.78
C TYR A 34 -1.64 21.94 8.64
N ASN A 35 -1.22 22.74 9.62
CA ASN A 35 -1.36 24.20 9.61
C ASN A 35 -0.51 24.91 8.54
N ASN A 36 0.55 24.26 8.05
CA ASN A 36 1.40 24.77 6.97
C ASN A 36 0.87 24.45 5.56
N MET A 37 -0.23 23.71 5.43
CA MET A 37 -0.87 23.45 4.14
C MET A 37 -1.78 24.61 3.76
N THR A 38 -1.73 25.05 2.50
CA THR A 38 -2.76 25.96 1.99
C THR A 38 -4.12 25.26 1.97
N VAL A 39 -5.21 26.04 2.00
CA VAL A 39 -6.59 25.51 1.90
C VAL A 39 -6.77 24.59 0.68
N ARG A 40 -6.12 24.95 -0.44
CA ARG A 40 -6.17 24.19 -1.69
C ARG A 40 -5.40 22.87 -1.61
N GLU A 41 -4.24 22.86 -0.95
CA GLU A 41 -3.44 21.65 -0.75
C GLU A 41 -4.15 20.68 0.19
N SER A 42 -4.64 21.18 1.32
CA SER A 42 -5.45 20.41 2.27
C SER A 42 -6.67 19.79 1.58
N PHE A 43 -7.37 20.54 0.72
CA PHE A 43 -8.46 20.01 -0.09
C PHE A 43 -8.04 18.83 -0.97
N TYR A 44 -7.00 18.98 -1.80
CA TYR A 44 -6.60 17.90 -2.71
C TYR A 44 -6.05 16.68 -1.98
N LEU A 45 -5.31 16.88 -0.88
CA LEU A 45 -4.79 15.78 -0.10
C LEU A 45 -5.90 15.02 0.64
N ARG A 46 -6.89 15.75 1.17
CA ARG A 46 -8.10 15.15 1.77
C ARG A 46 -8.88 14.33 0.75
N GLU A 47 -9.15 14.87 -0.44
CA GLU A 47 -9.87 14.12 -1.48
C GLU A 47 -9.09 12.90 -1.96
N PHE A 48 -7.76 13.01 -2.09
CA PHE A 48 -6.90 11.88 -2.42
C PHE A 48 -7.04 10.74 -1.40
N PHE A 49 -6.87 11.03 -0.11
CA PHE A 49 -7.02 10.00 0.91
C PHE A 49 -8.46 9.52 1.08
N ARG A 50 -9.46 10.37 0.84
CA ARG A 50 -10.86 9.94 0.82
C ARG A 50 -11.05 8.87 -0.24
N ILE A 51 -10.69 9.13 -1.49
CA ILE A 51 -10.78 8.18 -2.60
C ILE A 51 -9.94 6.92 -2.30
N ALA A 52 -8.70 7.08 -1.86
CA ALA A 52 -7.82 5.96 -1.56
C ALA A 52 -8.42 5.02 -0.50
N ILE A 53 -9.05 5.58 0.54
CA ILE A 53 -9.66 4.82 1.63
C ILE A 53 -11.01 4.23 1.22
N SER A 54 -11.87 5.01 0.55
CA SER A 54 -13.24 4.60 0.25
C SER A 54 -13.35 3.69 -0.97
N GLU A 55 -12.50 3.88 -1.98
CA GLU A 55 -12.64 3.22 -3.29
C GLU A 55 -11.45 2.26 -3.53
N GLU A 56 -10.23 2.63 -3.13
CA GLU A 56 -9.01 1.90 -3.52
C GLU A 56 -8.38 1.07 -2.39
N HIS A 57 -9.18 0.71 -1.39
CA HIS A 57 -8.82 -0.20 -0.29
C HIS A 57 -7.62 0.22 0.58
N PHE A 58 -7.07 1.44 0.47
CA PHE A 58 -5.97 1.89 1.34
C PHE A 58 -6.40 1.85 2.81
N GLY A 59 -7.69 2.04 3.10
CA GLY A 59 -8.23 1.96 4.44
C GLY A 59 -7.92 0.64 5.15
N TYR A 60 -8.06 -0.49 4.44
CA TYR A 60 -7.79 -1.82 5.00
C TYR A 60 -6.31 -1.99 5.36
N THR A 61 -5.40 -1.39 4.58
CA THR A 61 -3.95 -1.45 4.85
C THR A 61 -3.52 -0.44 5.93
N LEU A 62 -4.13 0.75 5.96
CA LEU A 62 -3.81 1.81 6.93
C LEU A 62 -4.28 1.50 8.35
N PHE A 63 -5.50 0.98 8.48
CA PHE A 63 -6.18 0.87 9.78
C PHE A 63 -6.34 -0.57 10.27
N PHE A 64 -6.04 -1.56 9.43
CA PHE A 64 -6.17 -2.97 9.76
C PHE A 64 -4.91 -3.73 9.34
N ASP A 65 -5.07 -4.99 8.96
CA ASP A 65 -4.02 -5.97 8.74
C ASP A 65 -3.96 -6.45 7.27
N LYS A 66 -4.46 -5.64 6.34
CA LYS A 66 -4.27 -5.92 4.91
C LYS A 66 -2.79 -5.66 4.55
N PRO A 67 -2.10 -6.58 3.84
CA PRO A 67 -0.65 -6.48 3.64
C PRO A 67 -0.26 -5.34 2.70
N MET A 68 -1.04 -5.15 1.64
CA MET A 68 -0.89 -4.02 0.74
C MET A 68 -2.19 -3.68 0.00
N SER A 69 -2.25 -2.45 -0.49
CA SER A 69 -3.26 -1.98 -1.44
C SER A 69 -2.58 -1.29 -2.62
N THR A 70 -3.29 -1.23 -3.74
CA THR A 70 -2.87 -0.50 -4.94
C THR A 70 -3.99 0.44 -5.37
N MET A 71 -3.64 1.55 -6.00
CA MET A 71 -4.57 2.47 -6.67
C MET A 71 -3.91 3.03 -7.92
N GLY A 72 -4.70 3.39 -8.93
CA GLY A 72 -4.16 3.87 -10.21
C GLY A 72 -4.71 5.22 -10.64
N PHE A 73 -3.92 6.00 -11.37
CA PHE A 73 -4.45 7.11 -12.16
C PHE A 73 -3.71 7.25 -13.49
N PHE A 74 -4.43 7.72 -14.51
CA PHE A 74 -3.88 7.94 -15.83
C PHE A 74 -3.01 9.21 -15.85
N LEU A 75 -1.76 9.03 -16.27
CA LEU A 75 -0.85 10.12 -16.60
C LEU A 75 -1.14 10.66 -18.00
N ARG A 76 -1.49 9.76 -18.92
CA ARG A 76 -1.86 10.04 -20.31
C ARG A 76 -2.88 9.00 -20.78
N CYS A 77 -4.09 9.45 -21.04
CA CYS A 77 -5.16 8.67 -21.65
C CYS A 77 -5.97 9.63 -22.54
N PRO A 78 -6.39 9.23 -23.76
CA PRO A 78 -7.27 10.06 -24.57
C PRO A 78 -8.57 10.37 -23.79
N SER A 79 -8.86 11.66 -23.61
CA SER A 79 -9.87 12.12 -22.64
C SER A 79 -11.31 11.63 -22.89
N LYS A 80 -11.60 11.09 -24.09
CA LYS A 80 -12.93 10.57 -24.43
C LYS A 80 -13.22 9.19 -23.81
N GLU A 81 -12.20 8.47 -23.38
CA GLU A 81 -12.31 7.10 -22.85
C GLU A 81 -12.29 7.08 -21.31
N MET A 82 -11.97 8.20 -20.67
CA MET A 82 -11.94 8.28 -19.22
C MET A 82 -13.36 8.41 -18.65
N SER A 83 -13.90 7.31 -18.13
CA SER A 83 -15.16 7.29 -17.39
C SER A 83 -15.19 8.28 -16.22
N ASN A 84 -14.02 8.66 -15.65
CA ASN A 84 -13.95 9.61 -14.54
C ASN A 84 -12.72 10.56 -14.59
N ALA A 85 -12.72 11.50 -15.55
CA ALA A 85 -11.64 12.50 -15.66
C ALA A 85 -11.49 13.40 -14.42
N TYR A 86 -12.57 13.63 -13.67
CA TYR A 86 -12.53 14.47 -12.46
C TYR A 86 -11.79 13.78 -11.31
N GLN A 87 -12.09 12.52 -11.02
CA GLN A 87 -11.39 11.72 -10.03
C GLN A 87 -9.90 11.61 -10.36
N ASN A 88 -9.56 11.32 -11.61
CA ASN A 88 -8.17 11.28 -12.06
C ASN A 88 -7.41 12.59 -11.77
N LYS A 89 -8.07 13.74 -11.97
CA LYS A 89 -7.52 15.06 -11.66
C LYS A 89 -7.34 15.26 -10.15
N LEU A 90 -8.26 14.79 -9.32
CA LEU A 90 -8.14 14.82 -7.86
C LEU A 90 -6.95 13.98 -7.40
N LEU A 91 -6.84 12.73 -7.88
CA LEU A 91 -5.77 11.81 -7.54
C LEU A 91 -4.41 12.38 -7.91
N LYS A 92 -4.22 12.81 -9.17
CA LYS A 92 -2.96 13.39 -9.63
C LYS A 92 -2.53 14.62 -8.83
N LYS A 93 -3.49 15.49 -8.47
CA LYS A 93 -3.19 16.70 -7.69
C LYS A 93 -2.91 16.38 -6.23
N GLY A 94 -3.69 15.50 -5.61
CA GLY A 94 -3.49 15.12 -4.22
C GLY A 94 -2.20 14.34 -4.03
N TRP A 95 -1.83 13.46 -4.95
CA TRP A 95 -0.52 12.79 -4.95
C TRP A 95 0.64 13.78 -5.05
N LYS A 96 0.55 14.78 -5.93
CA LYS A 96 1.55 15.86 -5.99
C LYS A 96 1.67 16.62 -4.67
N VAL A 97 0.56 16.86 -3.97
CA VAL A 97 0.58 17.47 -2.63
C VAL A 97 1.22 16.51 -1.63
N TRP A 98 0.86 15.22 -1.64
CA TRP A 98 1.48 14.22 -0.78
C TRP A 98 3.01 14.25 -0.92
N LYS A 99 3.55 14.14 -2.14
CA LYS A 99 5.00 14.15 -2.39
C LYS A 99 5.69 15.42 -1.89
N LYS A 100 5.01 16.56 -1.88
CA LYS A 100 5.54 17.81 -1.31
C LYS A 100 5.79 17.70 0.20
N TYR A 101 4.93 16.96 0.91
CA TYR A 101 4.97 16.86 2.38
C TYR A 101 5.43 15.49 2.91
N GLU A 102 5.61 14.49 2.04
CA GLU A 102 5.94 13.10 2.40
C GLU A 102 7.11 12.99 3.38
N THR A 103 8.21 13.71 3.13
CA THR A 103 9.41 13.71 3.99
C THR A 103 9.16 14.26 5.39
N SER A 104 8.05 14.97 5.57
CA SER A 104 7.62 15.52 6.85
C SER A 104 6.74 14.56 7.66
N PHE A 105 6.29 13.45 7.06
CA PHE A 105 5.48 12.41 7.69
C PHE A 105 6.30 11.12 7.80
N PRO A 106 6.95 10.85 8.94
CA PRO A 106 7.71 9.61 9.10
C PRO A 106 6.76 8.42 9.14
N HIS A 107 6.68 7.66 8.05
CA HIS A 107 5.78 6.52 7.92
C HIS A 107 6.54 5.18 7.91
N SER A 108 7.38 4.94 8.92
CA SER A 108 8.30 3.78 8.97
C SER A 108 7.64 2.41 8.82
N ARG A 109 6.38 2.27 9.27
CA ARG A 109 5.57 1.05 9.14
C ARG A 109 5.11 0.76 7.72
N PHE A 110 5.05 1.80 6.90
CA PHE A 110 4.48 1.75 5.56
C PHE A 110 5.54 2.06 4.51
N LEU A 111 5.39 1.44 3.36
CA LEU A 111 6.06 1.82 2.14
C LEU A 111 4.99 2.32 1.16
N LEU A 112 5.05 3.61 0.84
CA LEU A 112 4.15 4.27 -0.11
C LEU A 112 4.98 4.79 -1.29
N PHE A 113 4.69 4.34 -2.50
CA PHE A 113 5.44 4.72 -3.70
C PHE A 113 4.59 4.66 -4.96
N GLU A 114 5.13 5.23 -6.04
CA GLU A 114 4.55 5.19 -7.38
C GLU A 114 5.38 4.31 -8.32
N GLU A 115 4.71 3.61 -9.23
CA GLU A 115 5.28 2.86 -10.35
C GLU A 115 4.56 3.29 -11.62
N GLU A 116 5.30 3.75 -12.64
CA GLU A 116 4.71 4.17 -13.91
C GLU A 116 4.75 3.05 -14.94
N GLU A 117 3.63 2.83 -15.61
CA GLU A 117 3.51 1.83 -16.67
C GLU A 117 3.01 2.47 -17.97
N SER A 118 3.44 1.91 -19.10
CA SER A 118 3.05 2.36 -20.43
C SER A 118 2.67 1.16 -21.27
N PHE A 119 1.45 1.16 -21.81
CA PHE A 119 0.99 0.13 -22.73
C PHE A 119 0.49 0.76 -24.03
N PHE A 120 0.69 0.04 -25.12
CA PHE A 120 0.25 0.46 -26.45
C PHE A 120 -1.10 -0.19 -26.76
N ASP A 121 -2.15 0.62 -26.81
CA ASP A 121 -3.44 0.22 -27.31
C ASP A 121 -3.35 0.06 -28.83
N LYS A 122 -3.36 -1.20 -29.30
CA LYS A 122 -3.27 -1.53 -30.72
C LYS A 122 -4.51 -1.13 -31.49
N GLU A 123 -5.68 -1.19 -30.88
CA GLU A 123 -6.96 -0.88 -31.51
C GLU A 123 -7.07 0.62 -31.78
N ASN A 124 -6.80 1.42 -30.75
CA ASN A 124 -6.90 2.87 -30.81
C ASN A 124 -5.57 3.55 -31.20
N LYS A 125 -4.53 2.78 -31.50
CA LYS A 125 -3.19 3.21 -31.95
C LYS A 125 -2.56 4.30 -31.08
N HIS A 126 -2.68 4.19 -29.76
CA HIS A 126 -2.12 5.18 -28.85
C HIS A 126 -1.48 4.54 -27.62
N THR A 127 -0.55 5.26 -26.99
CA THR A 127 0.07 4.82 -25.74
C THR A 127 -0.71 5.39 -24.55
N ILE A 128 -1.16 4.49 -23.69
CA ILE A 128 -1.74 4.82 -22.39
C ILE A 128 -0.61 4.79 -21.37
N LYS A 129 -0.56 5.80 -20.50
CA LYS A 129 0.37 5.85 -19.36
C LYS A 129 -0.43 5.89 -18.07
N VAL A 130 -0.10 4.98 -17.16
CA VAL A 130 -0.72 4.86 -15.84
C VAL A 130 0.35 5.03 -14.77
N CYS A 131 -0.03 5.64 -13.66
CA CYS A 131 0.74 5.69 -12.43
C CYS A 131 0.01 4.84 -11.40
N ASN A 132 0.64 3.74 -11.00
CA ASN A 132 0.17 2.86 -9.94
C ASN A 132 0.80 3.31 -8.62
N LEU A 133 0.00 3.50 -7.59
CA LEU A 133 0.45 3.81 -6.25
C LEU A 133 0.26 2.58 -5.37
N TYR A 134 1.33 2.16 -4.72
CA TYR A 134 1.31 1.04 -3.80
C TYR A 134 1.46 1.52 -2.37
N LEU A 135 0.61 1.02 -1.49
CA LEU A 135 0.74 1.16 -0.05
C LEU A 135 0.98 -0.22 0.55
N ILE A 136 2.15 -0.44 1.15
CA ILE A 136 2.54 -1.71 1.76
C ILE A 136 2.69 -1.53 3.28
N HIS A 137 1.99 -2.34 4.06
CA HIS A 137 2.24 -2.48 5.49
C HIS A 137 3.38 -3.49 5.70
N LYS A 138 4.59 -3.01 6.02
CA LYS A 138 5.82 -3.82 5.97
C LYS A 138 5.73 -5.13 6.76
N LYS A 139 5.17 -5.10 7.97
CA LYS A 139 5.01 -6.30 8.83
C LYS A 139 4.06 -7.33 8.21
N GLU A 140 2.83 -6.94 7.90
CA GLU A 140 1.83 -7.82 7.31
C GLU A 140 2.27 -8.38 5.94
N PHE A 141 2.96 -7.57 5.14
CA PHE A 141 3.57 -8.01 3.88
C PHE A 141 4.54 -9.18 4.09
N LEU A 142 5.51 -9.02 5.00
CA LEU A 142 6.46 -10.09 5.33
C LEU A 142 5.75 -11.31 5.91
N SER A 143 4.75 -11.10 6.77
CA SER A 143 3.97 -12.19 7.36
C SER A 143 3.26 -13.02 6.30
N GLN A 144 2.67 -12.39 5.27
CA GLN A 144 2.02 -13.12 4.18
C GLN A 144 2.99 -13.92 3.33
N ILE A 145 4.18 -13.39 3.06
CA ILE A 145 5.21 -14.12 2.31
C ILE A 145 5.64 -15.36 3.11
N VAL A 146 5.90 -15.21 4.42
CA VAL A 146 6.29 -16.34 5.28
C VAL A 146 5.18 -17.39 5.37
N ALA A 147 3.92 -16.97 5.49
CA ALA A 147 2.77 -17.87 5.53
C ALA A 147 2.56 -18.65 4.21
N ASN A 148 3.10 -18.15 3.10
CA ASN A 148 3.01 -18.77 1.77
C ASN A 148 4.39 -19.09 1.19
N TRP A 149 5.36 -19.37 2.08
CA TRP A 149 6.78 -19.47 1.73
C TRP A 149 7.05 -20.45 0.58
N ASP A 150 6.40 -21.62 0.61
CA ASP A 150 6.55 -22.67 -0.39
C ASP A 150 6.20 -22.17 -1.80
N LEU A 151 5.12 -21.41 -1.94
CA LEU A 151 4.72 -20.84 -3.23
C LEU A 151 5.64 -19.71 -3.68
N PHE A 152 6.04 -18.82 -2.76
CA PHE A 152 6.99 -17.75 -3.09
C PHE A 152 8.36 -18.30 -3.50
N SER A 153 8.85 -19.30 -2.78
CA SER A 153 10.13 -19.95 -3.10
C SER A 153 10.09 -20.73 -4.41
N ASP A 154 8.95 -21.33 -4.76
CA ASP A 154 8.75 -21.99 -6.06
C ASP A 154 8.81 -20.98 -7.22
N ARG A 155 8.11 -19.85 -7.08
CA ARG A 155 7.99 -18.83 -8.15
C ARG A 155 9.20 -17.90 -8.27
N LEU A 156 9.87 -17.58 -7.16
CA LEU A 156 10.98 -16.62 -7.11
C LEU A 156 12.36 -17.30 -6.96
N GLY A 157 12.39 -18.61 -6.74
CA GLY A 157 13.61 -19.40 -6.54
C GLY A 157 13.99 -19.58 -5.06
N SER A 158 14.79 -20.62 -4.77
CA SER A 158 15.15 -21.03 -3.40
C SER A 158 16.05 -20.04 -2.64
N GLU A 159 16.78 -19.19 -3.35
CA GLU A 159 17.67 -18.17 -2.77
C GLU A 159 16.92 -16.89 -2.35
N PHE A 160 15.62 -16.84 -2.63
CA PHE A 160 14.73 -15.75 -2.22
C PHE A 160 14.73 -15.56 -0.70
N SER A 161 14.45 -14.34 -0.24
CA SER A 161 14.20 -14.03 1.17
C SER A 161 13.13 -12.94 1.29
N PRO A 162 12.16 -13.05 2.22
CA PRO A 162 11.07 -12.08 2.33
C PRO A 162 11.59 -10.67 2.63
N ARG A 163 12.61 -10.59 3.47
CA ARG A 163 13.23 -9.32 3.86
C ARG A 163 13.99 -8.68 2.70
N THR A 164 14.78 -9.49 1.98
CA THR A 164 15.53 -9.01 0.83
C THR A 164 14.59 -8.52 -0.28
N LEU A 165 13.45 -9.19 -0.50
CA LEU A 165 12.42 -8.72 -1.41
C LEU A 165 11.87 -7.35 -1.01
N LEU A 166 11.49 -7.17 0.26
CA LEU A 166 10.99 -5.88 0.73
C LEU A 166 12.04 -4.77 0.58
N GLU A 167 13.30 -5.06 0.89
CA GLU A 167 14.44 -4.13 0.72
C GLU A 167 14.68 -3.77 -0.76
N GLN A 168 14.53 -4.74 -1.67
CA GLN A 168 14.58 -4.52 -3.12
C GLN A 168 13.43 -3.61 -3.59
N ILE A 169 12.19 -3.87 -3.19
CA ILE A 169 11.04 -3.02 -3.51
C ILE A 169 11.23 -1.61 -2.93
N GLU A 170 11.69 -1.51 -1.69
CA GLU A 170 11.93 -0.23 -1.02
C GLU A 170 13.03 0.59 -1.71
N SER A 171 14.06 -0.05 -2.26
CA SER A 171 15.16 0.63 -2.94
C SER A 171 14.83 1.00 -4.39
N THR A 172 14.19 0.11 -5.15
CA THR A 172 13.89 0.36 -6.57
C THR A 172 12.56 1.09 -6.78
N LYS A 173 11.64 1.04 -5.81
CA LYS A 173 10.26 1.51 -5.93
C LYS A 173 9.50 0.84 -7.10
N CYS A 174 9.74 -0.46 -7.30
CA CYS A 174 9.02 -1.28 -8.27
C CYS A 174 8.53 -2.54 -7.56
N LEU A 175 7.26 -2.91 -7.73
CA LEU A 175 6.73 -4.14 -7.13
C LEU A 175 6.74 -5.29 -8.13
N LEU A 176 6.13 -5.07 -9.29
CA LEU A 176 5.76 -6.16 -10.20
C LEU A 176 6.98 -6.91 -10.73
N VAL A 177 8.05 -6.18 -11.05
CA VAL A 177 9.31 -6.78 -11.52
C VAL A 177 9.93 -7.73 -10.49
N HIS A 178 9.84 -7.41 -9.20
CA HIS A 178 10.39 -8.26 -8.13
C HIS A 178 9.48 -9.44 -7.77
N LEU A 179 8.21 -9.38 -8.17
CA LEU A 179 7.29 -10.51 -8.15
C LEU A 179 7.34 -11.33 -9.45
N ASN A 180 8.27 -11.02 -10.36
CA ASN A 180 8.34 -11.63 -11.70
C ASN A 180 7.01 -11.53 -12.47
N TYR A 181 6.24 -10.46 -12.24
CA TYR A 181 4.89 -10.27 -12.76
C TYR A 181 3.92 -11.43 -12.45
N ASP A 182 4.17 -12.19 -11.37
CA ASP A 182 3.31 -13.31 -10.96
C ASP A 182 2.06 -12.78 -10.23
N GLU A 183 0.92 -12.88 -10.91
CA GLU A 183 -0.37 -12.39 -10.41
C GLU A 183 -0.89 -13.20 -9.22
N THR A 184 -0.47 -14.46 -9.06
CA THR A 184 -0.82 -15.27 -7.88
C THR A 184 -0.15 -14.67 -6.64
N LEU A 185 1.15 -14.39 -6.73
CA LEU A 185 1.89 -13.76 -5.64
C LEU A 185 1.31 -12.38 -5.31
N LEU A 186 0.98 -11.59 -6.34
CA LEU A 186 0.33 -10.30 -6.17
C LEU A 186 -1.03 -10.43 -5.46
N GLY A 187 -1.89 -11.37 -5.87
CA GLY A 187 -3.19 -11.60 -5.26
C GLY A 187 -3.11 -11.98 -3.78
N ILE A 188 -2.10 -12.78 -3.39
CA ILE A 188 -1.83 -13.10 -1.99
C ILE A 188 -1.46 -11.83 -1.20
N LEU A 189 -0.57 -11.00 -1.75
CA LEU A 189 -0.12 -9.77 -1.08
C LEU A 189 -1.23 -8.72 -1.00
N LEU A 190 -2.14 -8.67 -1.98
CA LEU A 190 -3.38 -7.88 -1.93
C LEU A 190 -4.39 -8.41 -0.90
N GLY A 191 -4.07 -9.50 -0.20
CA GLY A 191 -4.87 -10.05 0.89
C GLY A 191 -6.12 -10.78 0.42
N PHE A 192 -6.14 -11.31 -0.81
CA PHE A 192 -7.24 -12.14 -1.31
C PHE A 192 -7.16 -13.59 -0.82
N GLY A 193 -6.00 -13.97 -0.29
CA GLY A 193 -5.74 -15.32 0.20
C GLY A 193 -5.21 -16.24 -0.91
N ARG A 194 -4.56 -17.33 -0.47
CA ARG A 194 -3.86 -18.26 -1.35
C ARG A 194 -4.78 -18.96 -2.35
N GLU A 195 -5.92 -19.46 -1.89
CA GLU A 195 -6.86 -20.21 -2.74
C GLU A 195 -7.45 -19.32 -3.85
N ALA A 196 -7.93 -18.14 -3.50
CA ALA A 196 -8.44 -17.15 -4.44
C ALA A 196 -7.40 -16.77 -5.51
N ALA A 197 -6.16 -16.50 -5.08
CA ALA A 197 -5.08 -16.15 -5.99
C ALA A 197 -4.73 -17.29 -6.96
N LEU A 198 -4.73 -18.54 -6.50
CA LEU A 198 -4.48 -19.71 -7.36
C LEU A 198 -5.61 -19.93 -8.38
N ILE A 199 -6.87 -19.73 -7.99
CA ILE A 199 -8.01 -19.83 -8.91
C ILE A 199 -7.90 -18.82 -10.05
N PHE A 200 -7.42 -17.61 -9.75
CA PHE A 200 -7.21 -16.58 -10.76
C PHE A 200 -6.18 -17.01 -11.83
N ASP A 201 -5.04 -17.58 -11.43
CA ASP A 201 -4.00 -18.12 -12.35
C ASP A 201 -4.50 -19.28 -13.21
N LEU A 202 -5.44 -20.09 -12.70
CA LEU A 202 -6.09 -21.16 -13.48
C LEU A 202 -7.07 -20.59 -14.52
N HIS A 203 -7.81 -19.53 -14.15
CA HIS A 203 -8.79 -18.89 -15.04
C HIS A 203 -8.12 -18.25 -16.26
N GLU A 204 -7.01 -17.54 -16.07
CA GLU A 204 -6.22 -16.98 -17.18
C GLU A 204 -5.78 -18.04 -18.19
N LYS A 205 -5.58 -19.29 -17.74
CA LYS A 205 -5.15 -20.42 -18.56
C LYS A 205 -6.29 -21.15 -19.29
N GLY A 206 -7.53 -20.65 -19.21
CA GLY A 206 -8.63 -21.06 -20.10
C GLY A 206 -9.79 -21.82 -19.46
N GLU A 207 -9.90 -21.85 -18.12
CA GLU A 207 -11.08 -22.40 -17.44
C GLU A 207 -12.09 -21.28 -17.15
N SER A 208 -13.26 -21.33 -17.80
CA SER A 208 -14.31 -20.32 -17.63
C SER A 208 -14.93 -20.42 -16.23
N HIS A 209 -14.64 -19.44 -15.38
CA HIS A 209 -15.34 -19.24 -14.12
C HIS A 209 -16.06 -17.90 -14.15
N THR A 210 -17.29 -17.88 -13.65
CA THR A 210 -18.02 -16.62 -13.50
C THR A 210 -17.32 -15.81 -12.41
N PRO A 211 -16.90 -14.55 -12.67
CA PRO A 211 -16.48 -13.66 -11.60
C PRO A 211 -17.57 -13.67 -10.52
N LEU A 212 -17.21 -13.56 -9.25
CA LEU A 212 -18.18 -13.28 -8.17
C LEU A 212 -18.76 -11.88 -8.39
N ASN A 213 -19.62 -11.76 -9.40
CA ASN A 213 -20.42 -10.59 -9.70
C ASN A 213 -21.47 -10.50 -8.60
N ARG A 214 -21.11 -9.89 -7.47
CA ARG A 214 -22.15 -9.20 -6.71
C ARG A 214 -22.59 -8.02 -7.55
N LEU A 215 -23.89 -8.00 -7.81
CA LEU A 215 -24.67 -6.81 -8.18
C LEU A 215 -24.41 -5.71 -7.15
N VAL A 216 -23.26 -5.03 -7.23
CA VAL A 216 -22.97 -3.84 -6.44
C VAL A 216 -23.58 -2.69 -7.21
N SER A 217 -24.68 -2.15 -6.68
CA SER A 217 -25.31 -0.95 -7.21
C SER A 217 -24.25 0.14 -7.37
N THR A 218 -24.14 0.72 -8.56
CA THR A 218 -23.23 1.83 -8.91
C THR A 218 -23.57 3.15 -8.22
N ASP A 219 -24.45 3.13 -7.23
CA ASP A 219 -24.74 4.31 -6.42
C ASP A 219 -23.59 4.53 -5.44
N SER A 220 -22.58 5.28 -5.92
CA SER A 220 -21.52 5.87 -5.11
C SER A 220 -22.12 6.84 -4.08
N PHE A 221 -22.65 6.28 -3.00
CA PHE A 221 -23.10 7.08 -1.87
C PHE A 221 -21.88 7.59 -1.11
N VAL A 222 -21.81 8.92 -0.98
CA VAL A 222 -20.84 9.60 -0.11
C VAL A 222 -20.83 8.95 1.27
N GLY A 223 -19.66 8.47 1.70
CA GLY A 223 -19.47 7.84 3.01
C GLY A 223 -19.57 6.31 3.03
N LYS A 224 -19.72 5.65 1.87
CA LYS A 224 -19.56 4.19 1.76
C LYS A 224 -18.12 3.82 1.41
N VAL A 225 -17.70 2.65 1.87
CA VAL A 225 -16.42 2.02 1.52
C VAL A 225 -16.72 0.87 0.58
N GLU A 226 -16.04 0.82 -0.55
CA GLU A 226 -16.17 -0.28 -1.49
C GLU A 226 -15.75 -1.60 -0.84
N PRO A 227 -16.53 -2.67 -1.08
CA PRO A 227 -16.14 -3.99 -0.62
C PRO A 227 -14.87 -4.44 -1.34
N VAL A 228 -14.06 -5.25 -0.65
CA VAL A 228 -12.98 -5.97 -1.31
C VAL A 228 -13.61 -7.05 -2.19
N VAL A 229 -13.37 -6.98 -3.50
CA VAL A 229 -13.88 -7.93 -4.50
C VAL A 229 -12.69 -8.70 -5.07
N PHE A 230 -12.82 -10.03 -5.13
CA PHE A 230 -11.81 -10.92 -5.69
C PHE A 230 -12.46 -12.21 -6.21
N MET A 231 -11.78 -12.91 -7.12
CA MET A 231 -12.21 -14.23 -7.56
C MET A 231 -11.85 -15.28 -6.53
N GLY A 232 -12.74 -16.23 -6.27
CA GLY A 232 -12.47 -17.34 -5.35
C GLY A 232 -13.64 -18.31 -5.29
N ASN A 233 -13.41 -19.46 -4.66
CA ASN A 233 -14.46 -20.44 -4.42
C ASN A 233 -15.34 -19.98 -3.25
N GLU A 234 -16.58 -19.59 -3.53
CA GLU A 234 -17.55 -19.12 -2.53
C GLU A 234 -17.92 -20.18 -1.47
N ASN A 235 -17.71 -21.46 -1.79
CA ASN A 235 -17.98 -22.57 -0.90
C ASN A 235 -16.77 -22.92 -0.01
N SER A 236 -15.60 -22.33 -0.27
CA SER A 236 -14.43 -22.52 0.59
C SER A 236 -14.57 -21.75 1.90
N LEU A 237 -14.27 -22.44 2.99
CA LEU A 237 -14.20 -21.83 4.32
C LEU A 237 -13.21 -20.67 4.35
N ALA A 238 -12.05 -20.79 3.69
CA ALA A 238 -11.02 -19.74 3.66
C ALA A 238 -11.55 -18.46 2.98
N THR A 239 -12.23 -18.60 1.83
CA THR A 239 -12.87 -17.47 1.14
C THR A 239 -13.93 -16.81 2.02
N GLN A 240 -14.78 -17.62 2.68
CA GLN A 240 -15.84 -17.11 3.55
C GLN A 240 -15.29 -16.35 4.76
N GLU A 241 -14.20 -16.83 5.36
CA GLU A 241 -13.50 -16.16 6.46
C GLU A 241 -12.94 -14.80 6.03
N ILE A 242 -12.30 -14.73 4.86
CA ILE A 242 -11.77 -13.48 4.30
C ILE A 242 -12.90 -12.49 4.00
N LEU A 243 -14.00 -12.94 3.38
CA LEU A 243 -15.17 -12.10 3.09
C LEU A 243 -15.81 -11.55 4.37
N LYS A 244 -15.97 -12.40 5.39
CA LYS A 244 -16.50 -11.99 6.70
C LYS A 244 -15.60 -10.94 7.35
N LYS A 245 -14.28 -11.19 7.38
CA LYS A 245 -13.28 -10.26 7.91
C LYS A 245 -13.36 -8.90 7.21
N TYR A 246 -13.37 -8.86 5.88
CA TYR A 246 -13.43 -7.59 5.16
C TYR A 246 -14.77 -6.87 5.31
N ASP A 247 -15.90 -7.57 5.46
CA ASP A 247 -17.18 -6.91 5.74
C ASP A 247 -17.19 -6.23 7.12
N GLU A 248 -16.59 -6.86 8.13
CA GLU A 248 -16.42 -6.27 9.46
C GLU A 248 -15.51 -5.03 9.42
N GLN A 249 -14.35 -5.13 8.74
CA GLN A 249 -13.42 -4.02 8.56
C GLN A 249 -14.04 -2.86 7.75
N ARG A 250 -14.81 -3.17 6.71
CA ARG A 250 -15.53 -2.18 5.89
C ARG A 250 -16.48 -1.33 6.73
N LYS A 251 -17.29 -1.95 7.59
CA LYS A 251 -18.19 -1.24 8.52
C LYS A 251 -17.44 -0.33 9.48
N ALA A 252 -16.24 -0.73 9.91
CA ALA A 252 -15.38 0.11 10.74
C ALA A 252 -14.77 1.29 9.95
N LEU A 253 -14.35 1.07 8.70
CA LEU A 253 -13.88 2.13 7.80
C LEU A 253 -14.98 3.15 7.49
N GLU A 254 -16.23 2.73 7.29
CA GLU A 254 -17.37 3.64 7.07
C GLU A 254 -17.54 4.61 8.26
N LYS A 255 -17.33 4.13 9.50
CA LYS A 255 -17.34 5.00 10.69
C LYS A 255 -16.15 5.96 10.71
N ILE A 256 -14.98 5.55 10.22
CA ILE A 256 -13.79 6.41 10.10
C ILE A 256 -14.03 7.52 9.06
N LEU A 257 -14.62 7.19 7.90
CA LEU A 257 -14.94 8.16 6.84
C LEU A 257 -15.94 9.23 7.28
N GLN A 258 -16.82 8.93 8.24
CA GLN A 258 -17.78 9.88 8.78
C GLN A 258 -17.17 10.88 9.78
N GLN A 259 -15.92 10.69 10.19
CA GLN A 259 -15.26 11.61 11.11
C GLN A 259 -14.93 12.94 10.42
N LYS A 260 -15.11 14.05 11.14
CA LYS A 260 -14.95 15.41 10.60
C LYS A 260 -13.54 15.70 10.05
N ASP A 261 -12.53 15.00 10.54
CA ASP A 261 -11.11 15.25 10.21
C ASP A 261 -10.39 14.00 9.71
N LEU A 262 -10.92 13.41 8.64
CA LEU A 262 -10.35 12.23 7.98
C LEU A 262 -8.86 12.40 7.64
N LEU A 263 -8.46 13.59 7.15
CA LEU A 263 -7.08 13.83 6.75
C LEU A 263 -6.13 13.72 7.95
N LYS A 264 -6.45 14.36 9.08
CA LYS A 264 -5.64 14.27 10.31
C LYS A 264 -5.54 12.84 10.82
N LEU A 265 -6.64 12.08 10.79
CA LEU A 265 -6.64 10.67 11.19
C LEU A 265 -5.73 9.82 10.32
N THR A 266 -5.78 10.01 9.00
CA THR A 266 -4.95 9.27 8.05
C THR A 266 -3.47 9.60 8.23
N LEU A 267 -3.12 10.88 8.38
CA LEU A 267 -1.74 11.31 8.62
C LEU A 267 -1.20 10.76 9.96
N LYS A 268 -2.06 10.72 10.99
CA LYS A 268 -1.73 10.11 12.27
C LYS A 268 -1.48 8.61 12.12
N ALA A 269 -2.33 7.88 11.41
CA ALA A 269 -2.18 6.44 11.17
C ALA A 269 -0.86 6.12 10.43
N LEU A 270 -0.55 6.89 9.38
CA LEU A 270 0.72 6.77 8.66
C LEU A 270 1.93 7.01 9.56
N SER A 271 1.84 7.97 10.49
CA SER A 271 2.97 8.41 11.32
C SER A 271 3.17 7.60 12.61
N GLN A 272 2.37 6.56 12.86
CA GLN A 272 2.54 5.76 14.07
C GLN A 272 3.90 5.04 14.05
N PRO A 273 4.64 5.05 15.17
CA PRO A 273 5.90 4.31 15.27
C PRO A 273 5.64 2.80 15.14
N THR A 274 6.67 2.07 14.72
CA THR A 274 6.64 0.60 14.73
C THR A 274 6.68 0.15 16.19
N GLU A 275 5.65 -0.60 16.62
CA GLU A 275 5.63 -1.27 17.94
C GLU A 275 6.67 -2.38 18.03
#